data_AF-A0AAU4XQ33-F1
#
_entry.id   AF-A0AAU4XQ33-F1
#
_cell.length_a   1.000
_cell.length_b   1.000
_cell.length_c   1.000
_cell.angle_alpha   90.00
_cell.angle_beta   90.00
_cell.angle_gamma   90.00
#
_symmetry.space_group_name_H-M   'P 1'
#
loop_
_entity.id
_entity.type
_entity.pdbx_description
1 polymer ?
#
loop_
_entity_poly.entity_id
_entity_poly.type
_entity_poly.pdbx_seq_one_letter_code
_entity_poly.pdbx_strand_id
1 'polypeptide(L)'
;MAEGRETDAVAERPVELAYRPTVGELASALRARARSTGAGRFQRGALVWTVAVTSIGSLLSAAGSGHRDTPWPLYAGVVVFVAFMTAVPWLQARRLHRLAERQGDIRGTVDDTGVRLTTAHSSASHNWHLYSRYVETPELFVLLSADKSAVGFAVLPKRAVADPEEVDRLRAVLDRRLVRADGAEAPGSPRSRGRAVGRGVASVGLLLLGLLLFFFAFAAVQHAAHPGRFPGIQKNTAPISAVMLGLGALAVAGAWWLVRRMTAMRIVTALLAVLVLLAGGTALYRVGPMLHCWGSDRIARGPEGAYVCYDF
;
A
#
# COMPACT_ATOMS: atom_id res chain seq x y z
N MET A 1 58.77 -18.24 -32.31
CA MET A 1 57.88 -19.28 -31.74
C MET A 1 57.43 -18.74 -30.39
N ALA A 2 56.34 -17.97 -30.38
CA ALA A 2 55.75 -17.40 -29.18
C ALA A 2 54.26 -17.65 -29.29
N GLU A 3 53.80 -18.51 -28.40
CA GLU A 3 52.46 -19.08 -28.30
C GLU A 3 51.41 -17.97 -28.21
N GLY A 4 50.57 -17.87 -29.24
CA GLY A 4 49.33 -17.12 -29.17
C GLY A 4 48.42 -17.81 -28.16
N ARG A 5 48.36 -17.26 -26.95
CA ARG A 5 47.34 -17.60 -25.97
C ARG A 5 46.03 -16.96 -26.44
N GLU A 6 45.39 -17.59 -27.42
CA GLU A 6 43.95 -17.48 -27.64
C GLU A 6 43.28 -17.94 -26.33
N THR A 7 43.04 -17.00 -25.42
CA THR A 7 41.89 -17.11 -24.55
C THR A 7 40.68 -16.95 -25.45
N ASP A 8 40.32 -18.03 -26.12
CA ASP A 8 38.99 -18.27 -26.65
C ASP A 8 38.08 -18.39 -25.42
N ALA A 9 37.80 -17.23 -24.82
CA ALA A 9 36.71 -17.09 -23.90
C ALA A 9 35.49 -17.40 -24.74
N VAL A 10 35.01 -18.65 -24.63
CA VAL A 10 33.75 -19.12 -25.20
C VAL A 10 32.73 -18.03 -24.90
N ALA A 11 32.51 -17.14 -25.88
CA ALA A 11 31.54 -16.08 -25.76
C ALA A 11 30.22 -16.83 -25.80
N GLU A 12 29.68 -17.14 -24.61
CA GLU A 12 28.43 -17.85 -24.48
C GLU A 12 27.42 -17.16 -25.39
N ARG A 13 26.84 -17.93 -26.32
CA ARG A 13 25.98 -17.41 -27.38
C ARG A 13 24.88 -16.56 -26.74
N PRO A 14 24.71 -15.29 -27.16
CA PRO A 14 23.72 -14.39 -26.57
C PRO A 14 22.33 -14.99 -26.70
N VAL A 15 21.53 -14.89 -25.63
CA VAL A 15 20.13 -15.33 -25.67
C VAL A 15 19.31 -14.26 -26.36
N GLU A 16 18.71 -14.61 -27.48
CA GLU A 16 17.87 -13.71 -28.26
C GLU A 16 16.42 -13.73 -27.74
N LEU A 17 15.80 -12.57 -27.76
CA LEU A 17 14.43 -12.35 -27.31
C LEU A 17 13.69 -11.58 -28.39
N ALA A 18 12.48 -12.01 -28.74
CA ALA A 18 11.59 -11.24 -29.60
C ALA A 18 10.18 -11.26 -29.02
N TYR A 19 9.63 -10.09 -28.68
CA TYR A 19 8.28 -10.02 -28.12
C TYR A 19 7.62 -8.66 -28.32
N ARG A 20 6.29 -8.68 -28.17
CA ARG A 20 5.46 -7.49 -28.04
C ARG A 20 4.93 -7.40 -26.61
N PRO A 21 5.24 -6.35 -25.84
CA PRO A 21 4.79 -6.23 -24.45
C PRO A 21 3.27 -6.26 -24.35
N THR A 22 2.73 -7.14 -23.51
CA THR A 22 1.28 -7.16 -23.24
C THR A 22 0.93 -6.53 -21.89
N VAL A 23 -0.31 -6.06 -21.75
CA VAL A 23 -0.81 -5.51 -20.48
C VAL A 23 -0.72 -6.54 -19.33
N GLY A 24 -1.01 -7.81 -19.62
CA GLY A 24 -0.97 -8.89 -18.63
C GLY A 24 0.44 -9.09 -18.05
N GLU A 25 1.44 -9.13 -18.91
CA GLU A 25 2.85 -9.27 -18.52
C GLU A 25 3.33 -8.07 -17.72
N LEU A 26 3.02 -6.85 -18.17
CA LEU A 26 3.37 -5.62 -17.44
C LEU A 26 2.70 -5.57 -16.06
N ALA A 27 1.43 -5.98 -15.96
CA ALA A 27 0.73 -6.06 -14.68
C ALA A 27 1.32 -7.13 -13.77
N SER A 28 1.76 -8.27 -14.31
CA SER A 28 2.48 -9.32 -13.58
C SER A 28 3.83 -8.81 -13.06
N ALA A 29 4.60 -8.15 -13.92
CA ALA A 29 5.89 -7.55 -13.56
C ALA A 29 5.76 -6.46 -12.49
N LEU A 30 4.75 -5.58 -12.58
CA LEU A 30 4.49 -4.57 -11.56
C LEU A 30 4.08 -5.20 -10.22
N ARG A 31 3.28 -6.27 -10.23
CA ARG A 31 2.97 -7.04 -9.02
C ARG A 31 4.20 -7.71 -8.41
N ALA A 32 5.09 -8.26 -9.24
CA ALA A 32 6.38 -8.81 -8.82
C ALA A 32 7.26 -7.73 -8.19
N ARG A 33 7.44 -6.59 -8.86
CA ARG A 33 8.16 -5.43 -8.33
C ARG A 33 7.58 -4.94 -7.00
N ALA A 34 6.25 -4.83 -6.88
CA ALA A 34 5.60 -4.41 -5.64
C ALA A 34 5.92 -5.38 -4.48
N ARG A 35 5.98 -6.70 -4.73
CA ARG A 35 6.37 -7.69 -3.72
C ARG A 35 7.79 -7.50 -3.21
N SER A 36 8.71 -7.19 -4.10
CA SER A 36 10.14 -7.09 -3.78
C SER A 36 10.52 -5.74 -3.14
N THR A 37 9.68 -4.71 -3.25
CA THR A 37 9.94 -3.37 -2.68
C THR A 37 9.34 -3.21 -1.28
N GLY A 38 10.00 -2.41 -0.43
CA GLY A 38 9.49 -2.12 0.92
C GLY A 38 8.13 -1.39 0.89
N ALA A 39 7.92 -0.52 -0.09
CA ALA A 39 6.66 0.20 -0.27
C ALA A 39 5.49 -0.74 -0.62
N GLY A 40 5.70 -1.72 -1.50
CA GLY A 40 4.64 -2.67 -1.83
C GLY A 40 4.37 -3.70 -0.72
N ARG A 41 5.39 -4.08 0.08
CA ARG A 41 5.16 -4.84 1.32
C ARG A 41 4.34 -4.05 2.33
N PHE A 42 4.66 -2.78 2.52
CA PHE A 42 3.87 -1.88 3.36
C PHE A 42 2.43 -1.75 2.86
N GLN A 43 2.24 -1.56 1.55
CA GLN A 43 0.92 -1.48 0.92
C GLN A 43 0.09 -2.73 1.18
N ARG A 44 0.70 -3.92 1.08
CA ARG A 44 0.03 -5.20 1.39
C ARG A 44 -0.31 -5.31 2.88
N GLY A 45 0.62 -4.95 3.76
CA GLY A 45 0.38 -4.92 5.20
C GLY A 45 -0.78 -4.00 5.57
N ALA A 46 -0.84 -2.81 4.98
CA ALA A 46 -1.94 -1.88 5.16
C ALA A 46 -3.28 -2.47 4.67
N LEU A 47 -3.30 -3.13 3.51
CA LEU A 47 -4.51 -3.77 2.99
C LEU A 47 -5.00 -4.90 3.91
N VAL A 48 -4.10 -5.77 4.38
CA VAL A 48 -4.43 -6.84 5.34
C VAL A 48 -4.97 -6.25 6.63
N TRP A 49 -4.33 -5.22 7.16
CA TRP A 49 -4.74 -4.57 8.40
C TRP A 49 -6.12 -3.91 8.27
N THR A 50 -6.36 -3.18 7.18
CA THR A 50 -7.68 -2.58 6.90
C THR A 50 -8.75 -3.66 6.84
N VAL A 51 -8.54 -4.74 6.09
CA VAL A 51 -9.50 -5.84 5.99
C VAL A 51 -9.75 -6.49 7.36
N ALA A 52 -8.70 -6.72 8.15
CA ALA A 52 -8.82 -7.31 9.48
C ALA A 52 -9.63 -6.43 10.44
N VAL A 53 -9.31 -5.14 10.53
CA VAL A 53 -10.01 -4.18 11.38
C VAL A 53 -11.48 -4.06 10.98
N THR A 54 -11.77 -3.96 9.67
CA THR A 54 -13.14 -3.91 9.18
C THR A 54 -13.91 -5.20 9.46
N SER A 55 -13.26 -6.37 9.33
CA SER A 55 -13.89 -7.67 9.62
C SER A 55 -14.22 -7.81 11.11
N ILE A 56 -13.29 -7.42 12.00
CA ILE A 56 -13.52 -7.43 13.46
C ILE A 56 -14.65 -6.46 13.83
N GLY A 57 -14.63 -5.24 13.27
CA GLY A 57 -15.70 -4.26 13.49
C GLY A 57 -17.08 -4.78 13.03
N SER A 58 -17.11 -5.48 11.89
CA SER A 58 -18.33 -6.13 11.39
C SER A 58 -18.85 -7.20 12.35
N LEU A 59 -17.95 -8.07 12.83
CA LEU A 59 -18.30 -9.16 13.73
C LEU A 59 -18.83 -8.64 15.07
N LEU A 60 -18.16 -7.63 15.64
CA LEU A 60 -18.59 -6.98 16.88
C LEU A 60 -19.94 -6.27 16.71
N SER A 61 -20.15 -5.63 15.55
CA SER A 61 -21.43 -4.98 15.23
C SER A 61 -22.57 -6.00 15.04
N ALA A 62 -22.28 -7.20 14.53
CA ALA A 62 -23.26 -8.27 14.33
C ALA A 62 -23.60 -9.02 15.64
N ALA A 63 -22.65 -9.11 16.57
CA ALA A 63 -22.86 -9.72 17.88
C ALA A 63 -23.61 -8.82 18.87
N GLY A 64 -23.66 -7.50 18.62
CA GLY A 64 -24.46 -6.56 19.40
C GLY A 64 -25.96 -6.75 19.13
N SER A 65 -26.78 -6.90 20.18
CA SER A 65 -28.24 -7.16 20.07
C SER A 65 -29.09 -6.00 19.53
N GLY A 66 -28.49 -5.01 18.86
CA GLY A 66 -29.18 -3.87 18.28
C GLY A 66 -29.18 -3.93 16.75
N HIS A 67 -30.17 -4.60 16.18
CA HIS A 67 -30.39 -4.63 14.73
C HIS A 67 -31.03 -3.32 14.27
N ARG A 68 -30.24 -2.28 13.95
CA ARG A 68 -30.56 -1.16 13.03
C ARG A 68 -29.40 -0.14 13.04
N ASP A 69 -28.92 0.22 11.86
CA ASP A 69 -27.81 1.16 11.54
C ASP A 69 -26.42 0.52 11.36
N THR A 70 -26.36 -0.57 10.60
CA THR A 70 -25.10 -1.06 10.00
C THR A 70 -24.49 0.04 9.11
N PRO A 71 -23.24 0.49 9.35
CA PRO A 71 -22.63 1.61 8.63
C PRO A 71 -22.16 1.20 7.22
N TRP A 72 -23.10 0.89 6.33
CA TRP A 72 -22.85 0.46 4.96
C TRP A 72 -21.91 1.37 4.14
N PRO A 73 -21.85 2.71 4.33
CA PRO A 73 -20.90 3.55 3.59
C PRO A 73 -19.44 3.24 3.92
N LEU A 74 -19.15 2.74 5.13
CA LEU A 74 -17.80 2.32 5.49
C LEU A 74 -17.39 1.05 4.76
N TYR A 75 -18.28 0.05 4.74
CA TYR A 75 -18.02 -1.19 4.02
C TYR A 75 -17.86 -0.91 2.53
N ALA A 76 -18.70 -0.04 1.97
CA ALA A 76 -18.54 0.44 0.60
C ALA A 76 -17.19 1.15 0.40
N GLY A 77 -16.78 2.03 1.31
CA GLY A 77 -15.49 2.71 1.27
C GLY A 77 -14.29 1.76 1.33
N VAL A 78 -14.35 0.73 2.18
CA VAL A 78 -13.31 -0.31 2.27
C VAL A 78 -13.28 -1.16 1.00
N VAL A 79 -14.43 -1.55 0.46
CA VAL A 79 -14.52 -2.27 -0.81
C VAL A 79 -13.90 -1.45 -1.94
N VAL A 80 -14.25 -0.16 -2.06
CA VAL A 80 -13.67 0.75 -3.05
C VAL A 80 -12.17 0.91 -2.86
N PHE A 81 -11.70 1.06 -1.61
CA PHE A 81 -10.28 1.16 -1.31
C PHE A 81 -9.52 -0.11 -1.70
N VAL A 82 -10.02 -1.29 -1.32
CA VAL A 82 -9.43 -2.58 -1.68
C VAL A 82 -9.43 -2.75 -3.21
N ALA A 83 -10.55 -2.47 -3.87
CA ALA A 83 -10.69 -2.55 -5.33
C ALA A 83 -9.72 -1.59 -6.04
N PHE A 84 -9.57 -0.36 -5.54
CA PHE A 84 -8.60 0.60 -6.08
C PHE A 84 -7.18 0.07 -5.94
N MET A 85 -6.80 -0.40 -4.74
CA MET A 85 -5.46 -0.89 -4.44
C MET A 85 -5.08 -2.15 -5.23
N THR A 86 -6.05 -3.01 -5.53
CA THR A 86 -5.84 -4.19 -6.41
C THR A 86 -5.82 -3.80 -7.88
N ALA A 87 -6.54 -2.75 -8.29
CA ALA A 87 -6.57 -2.26 -9.67
C ALA A 87 -5.31 -1.43 -10.05
N VAL A 88 -4.62 -0.81 -9.09
CA VAL A 88 -3.46 0.07 -9.34
C VAL A 88 -2.39 -0.57 -10.26
N PRO A 89 -1.90 -1.80 -10.03
CA PRO A 89 -0.90 -2.41 -10.92
C PRO A 89 -1.38 -2.57 -12.36
N TRP A 90 -2.67 -2.86 -12.55
CA TRP A 90 -3.25 -3.02 -13.88
C TRP A 90 -3.47 -1.67 -14.57
N LEU A 91 -3.89 -0.64 -13.84
CA LEU A 91 -3.98 0.73 -14.35
C LEU A 91 -2.59 1.27 -14.75
N GLN A 92 -1.56 0.99 -13.95
CA GLN A 92 -0.18 1.31 -14.28
C GLN A 92 0.30 0.53 -15.51
N ALA A 93 0.01 -0.76 -15.60
CA ALA A 93 0.34 -1.59 -16.76
C ALA A 93 -0.31 -1.06 -18.04
N ARG A 94 -1.58 -0.63 -17.99
CA ARG A 94 -2.24 0.01 -19.13
C ARG A 94 -1.54 1.30 -19.58
N ARG A 95 -1.10 2.13 -18.64
CA ARG A 95 -0.34 3.36 -18.96
C ARG A 95 1.01 3.04 -19.61
N LEU A 96 1.74 2.06 -19.06
CA LEU A 96 3.02 1.62 -19.63
C LEU A 96 2.83 0.96 -20.99
N HIS A 97 1.79 0.16 -21.16
CA HIS A 97 1.48 -0.49 -22.43
C HIS A 97 1.20 0.53 -23.52
N ARG A 98 0.40 1.58 -23.24
CA ARG A 98 0.18 2.68 -24.20
C ARG A 98 1.47 3.39 -24.63
N LEU A 99 2.48 3.43 -23.76
CA LEU A 99 3.79 3.96 -24.11
C LEU A 99 4.60 2.96 -24.95
N ALA A 100 4.56 1.68 -24.58
CA ALA A 100 5.25 0.59 -25.27
C ALA A 100 4.66 0.30 -26.65
N GLU A 101 3.35 0.47 -26.87
CA GLU A 101 2.69 0.33 -28.17
C GLU A 101 3.30 1.26 -29.23
N ARG A 102 3.80 2.43 -28.81
CA ARG A 102 4.49 3.38 -29.70
C ARG A 102 5.88 2.92 -30.10
N GLN A 103 6.48 2.00 -29.33
CA GLN A 103 7.82 1.46 -29.62
C GLN A 103 7.75 0.23 -30.54
N GLY A 104 6.61 -0.46 -30.59
CA GLY A 104 6.39 -1.62 -31.45
C GLY A 104 7.01 -2.90 -30.89
N ASP A 105 7.49 -3.75 -31.78
CA ASP A 105 8.08 -5.03 -31.41
C ASP A 105 9.47 -4.83 -30.83
N ILE A 106 9.75 -5.52 -29.72
CA ILE A 106 11.03 -5.44 -29.01
C ILE A 106 11.85 -6.68 -29.36
N ARG A 107 13.05 -6.44 -29.88
CA ARG A 107 14.10 -7.46 -30.00
C ARG A 107 15.13 -7.22 -28.92
N GLY A 108 15.60 -8.26 -28.28
CA GLY A 108 16.56 -8.17 -27.20
C GLY A 108 17.63 -9.22 -27.30
N THR A 109 18.81 -8.89 -26.78
CA THR A 109 19.88 -9.85 -26.56
C THR A 109 20.33 -9.75 -25.11
N VAL A 110 20.46 -10.90 -24.46
CA VAL A 110 20.98 -11.01 -23.09
C VAL A 110 22.26 -11.82 -23.14
N ASP A 111 23.33 -11.21 -22.64
CA ASP A 111 24.67 -11.79 -22.63
C ASP A 111 25.40 -11.43 -21.34
N ASP A 112 26.67 -11.82 -21.25
CA ASP A 112 27.50 -11.55 -20.08
C ASP A 112 27.75 -10.06 -19.79
N THR A 113 27.53 -9.18 -20.75
CA THR A 113 27.74 -7.72 -20.61
C THR A 113 26.50 -6.99 -20.13
N GLY A 114 25.31 -7.51 -20.46
CA GLY A 114 24.05 -6.91 -20.03
C GLY A 114 22.85 -7.32 -20.88
N VAL A 115 21.87 -6.43 -20.88
CA VAL A 115 20.63 -6.56 -21.64
C VAL A 115 20.59 -5.44 -22.67
N ARG A 116 20.54 -5.81 -23.95
CA ARG A 116 20.30 -4.87 -25.05
C ARG A 116 18.89 -5.07 -25.56
N LEU A 117 18.13 -3.99 -25.68
CA LEU A 117 16.77 -3.97 -26.21
C LEU A 117 16.72 -2.99 -27.38
N THR A 118 16.25 -3.44 -28.52
CA THR A 118 16.03 -2.65 -29.71
C THR A 118 14.55 -2.71 -30.10
N THR A 119 14.04 -1.58 -30.54
CA THR A 119 12.69 -1.40 -31.05
C THR A 119 12.77 -0.70 -32.41
N ALA A 120 11.65 -0.50 -33.10
CA ALA A 120 11.65 0.22 -34.37
C ALA A 120 12.15 1.68 -34.25
N HIS A 121 12.07 2.26 -33.04
CA HIS A 121 12.32 3.69 -32.81
C HIS A 121 13.38 3.97 -31.73
N SER A 122 13.92 2.94 -31.08
CA SER A 122 14.91 3.12 -30.01
C SER A 122 15.83 1.91 -29.85
N SER A 123 17.03 2.17 -29.36
CA SER A 123 17.97 1.16 -28.89
C SER A 123 18.42 1.54 -27.48
N ALA A 124 18.37 0.59 -26.55
CA ALA A 124 18.76 0.76 -25.17
C ALA A 124 19.68 -0.39 -24.76
N SER A 125 20.80 -0.05 -24.11
CA SER A 125 21.72 -1.03 -23.54
C SER A 125 21.80 -0.81 -22.04
N HIS A 126 21.43 -1.83 -21.27
CA HIS A 126 21.47 -1.82 -19.82
C HIS A 126 22.57 -2.77 -19.34
N ASN A 127 23.60 -2.22 -18.72
CA ASN A 127 24.61 -3.03 -18.05
C ASN A 127 24.02 -3.67 -16.78
N TRP A 128 24.53 -4.83 -16.39
CA TRP A 128 24.21 -5.49 -15.13
C TRP A 128 24.25 -4.57 -13.91
N HIS A 129 25.16 -3.58 -13.83
CA HIS A 129 25.19 -2.62 -12.72
C HIS A 129 23.89 -1.83 -12.48
N LEU A 130 23.03 -1.70 -13.49
CA LEU A 130 21.72 -1.07 -13.34
C LEU A 130 20.77 -1.91 -12.47
N TYR A 131 20.92 -3.23 -12.52
CA TYR A 131 20.07 -4.20 -11.83
C TYR A 131 20.83 -4.86 -10.70
N SER A 132 20.18 -5.08 -9.56
CA SER A 132 20.84 -5.78 -8.43
C SER A 132 20.19 -7.12 -8.12
N ARG A 133 18.94 -7.29 -8.54
CA ARG A 133 18.11 -8.44 -8.18
C ARG A 133 17.13 -8.74 -9.31
N TYR A 134 16.69 -9.99 -9.38
CA TYR A 134 15.67 -10.39 -10.33
C TYR A 134 14.61 -11.27 -9.65
N VAL A 135 13.39 -11.26 -10.20
CA VAL A 135 12.26 -12.09 -9.79
C VAL A 135 11.89 -12.99 -10.95
N GLU A 136 11.80 -14.29 -10.71
CA GLU A 136 11.26 -15.26 -11.65
C GLU A 136 9.79 -15.55 -11.31
N THR A 137 8.92 -15.26 -12.26
CA THR A 137 7.51 -15.68 -12.25
C THR A 137 7.32 -16.86 -13.21
N PRO A 138 6.16 -17.53 -13.22
CA PRO A 138 5.90 -18.61 -14.18
C PRO A 138 6.12 -18.20 -15.64
N GLU A 139 5.82 -16.95 -15.98
CA GLU A 139 5.85 -16.45 -17.37
C GLU A 139 7.00 -15.47 -17.68
N LEU A 140 7.62 -14.86 -16.66
CA LEU A 140 8.54 -13.70 -16.83
C LEU A 140 9.76 -13.79 -15.92
N PHE A 141 10.89 -13.27 -16.39
CA PHE A 141 11.96 -12.74 -15.55
C PHE A 141 11.84 -11.22 -15.44
N VAL A 142 11.87 -10.70 -14.21
CA VAL A 142 11.74 -9.27 -13.92
C VAL A 142 13.01 -8.78 -13.25
N LEU A 143 13.79 -7.96 -13.97
CA LEU A 143 15.02 -7.35 -13.49
C LEU A 143 14.69 -6.08 -12.72
N LEU A 144 15.22 -5.92 -11.51
CA LEU A 144 14.90 -4.80 -10.62
C LEU A 144 16.17 -4.00 -10.29
N SER A 145 16.08 -2.69 -10.44
CA SER A 145 17.17 -1.78 -10.11
C SER A 145 17.52 -1.78 -8.62
N ALA A 146 18.76 -1.39 -8.32
CA ALA A 146 19.30 -1.35 -6.96
C ALA A 146 18.58 -0.34 -6.03
N ASP A 147 17.84 0.64 -6.58
CA ASP A 147 17.13 1.61 -5.75
C ASP A 147 15.97 0.98 -4.96
N LYS A 148 15.61 1.66 -3.85
CA LYS A 148 14.61 1.17 -2.89
C LYS A 148 13.22 0.97 -3.51
N SER A 149 12.89 1.76 -4.51
CA SER A 149 11.62 1.74 -5.25
C SER A 149 11.66 0.84 -6.48
N ALA A 150 12.83 0.31 -6.85
CA ALA A 150 13.07 -0.41 -8.10
C ALA A 150 12.48 0.33 -9.32
N VAL A 151 12.68 1.65 -9.44
CA VAL A 151 12.04 2.47 -10.50
C VAL A 151 12.41 1.96 -11.87
N GLY A 152 13.69 1.62 -12.06
CA GLY A 152 14.16 0.92 -13.25
C GLY A 152 13.85 -0.57 -13.14
N PHE A 153 13.05 -1.07 -14.08
CA PHE A 153 12.86 -2.51 -14.20
C PHE A 153 12.80 -2.89 -15.67
N ALA A 154 13.23 -4.11 -15.99
CA ALA A 154 13.08 -4.71 -17.29
C ALA A 154 12.28 -6.01 -17.17
N VAL A 155 11.51 -6.31 -18.21
CA VAL A 155 10.64 -7.49 -18.29
C VAL A 155 11.14 -8.35 -19.44
N LEU A 156 11.47 -9.60 -19.15
CA LEU A 156 11.92 -10.58 -20.12
C LEU A 156 10.91 -11.75 -20.11
N PRO A 157 9.95 -11.79 -21.05
CA PRO A 157 9.00 -12.90 -21.13
C PRO A 157 9.69 -14.19 -21.53
N LYS A 158 9.35 -15.30 -20.88
CA LYS A 158 9.91 -16.62 -21.24
C LYS A 158 9.48 -17.05 -22.64
N ARG A 159 8.26 -16.69 -23.06
CA ARG A 159 7.75 -16.91 -24.42
C ARG A 159 8.49 -16.12 -25.51
N ALA A 160 9.31 -15.14 -25.13
CA ALA A 160 10.08 -14.35 -26.08
C ALA A 160 11.34 -15.08 -26.55
N VAL A 161 11.71 -16.14 -25.84
CA VAL A 161 12.85 -16.99 -26.13
C VAL A 161 12.41 -18.13 -27.06
N ALA A 162 13.27 -18.55 -27.98
CA ALA A 162 12.90 -19.50 -29.04
C ALA A 162 12.66 -20.94 -28.52
N ASP A 163 13.44 -21.39 -27.53
CA ASP A 163 13.40 -22.75 -26.99
C ASP A 163 13.41 -22.75 -25.44
N PRO A 164 12.69 -23.66 -24.77
CA PRO A 164 12.86 -23.96 -23.35
C PRO A 164 14.31 -24.06 -22.84
N GLU A 165 15.24 -24.66 -23.60
CA GLU A 165 16.66 -24.75 -23.18
C GLU A 165 17.33 -23.37 -23.08
N GLU A 166 16.94 -22.45 -23.95
CA GLU A 166 17.43 -21.07 -23.90
C GLU A 166 16.86 -20.30 -22.71
N VAL A 167 15.66 -20.67 -22.22
CA VAL A 167 15.08 -20.12 -20.99
C VAL A 167 15.92 -20.52 -19.78
N ASP A 168 16.40 -21.76 -19.75
CA ASP A 168 17.30 -22.25 -18.69
C ASP A 168 18.67 -21.58 -18.76
N ARG A 169 19.20 -21.37 -19.98
CA ARG A 169 20.43 -20.57 -20.18
C ARG A 169 20.26 -19.12 -19.72
N LEU A 170 19.14 -18.48 -20.07
CA LEU A 170 18.83 -17.13 -19.59
C LEU A 170 18.81 -17.10 -18.06
N ARG A 171 18.18 -18.09 -17.42
CA ARG A 171 18.17 -18.20 -15.96
C ARG A 171 19.60 -18.31 -15.41
N ALA A 172 20.46 -19.14 -16.01
CA ALA A 172 21.85 -19.29 -15.59
C ALA A 172 22.66 -17.99 -15.71
N VAL A 173 22.46 -17.20 -16.77
CA VAL A 173 23.06 -15.86 -16.89
C VAL A 173 22.58 -14.95 -15.77
N LEU A 174 21.27 -14.93 -15.49
CA LEU A 174 20.70 -14.09 -14.43
C LEU A 174 21.18 -14.51 -13.02
N ASP A 175 21.25 -15.81 -12.73
CA ASP A 175 21.74 -16.34 -11.45
C ASP A 175 23.21 -16.00 -11.20
N ARG A 176 24.04 -15.95 -12.25
CA ARG A 176 25.45 -15.54 -12.14
C ARG A 176 25.62 -14.04 -11.92
N ARG A 177 24.72 -13.21 -12.44
CA ARG A 177 24.87 -11.73 -12.46
C ARG A 177 24.06 -11.01 -11.39
N LEU A 178 22.96 -11.59 -10.91
CA LEU A 178 21.97 -10.92 -10.08
C LEU A 178 21.50 -11.81 -8.93
N VAL A 179 21.06 -11.18 -7.84
CA VAL A 179 20.47 -11.91 -6.71
C VAL A 179 19.02 -12.27 -7.04
N ARG A 180 18.69 -13.55 -7.00
CA ARG A 180 17.31 -14.02 -7.11
C ARG A 180 16.52 -13.61 -5.86
N ALA A 181 15.43 -12.86 -6.03
CA ALA A 181 14.65 -12.32 -4.91
C ALA A 181 13.58 -13.28 -4.37
N ASP A 182 13.26 -14.35 -5.11
CA ASP A 182 12.22 -15.34 -4.72
C ASP A 182 12.76 -16.56 -3.99
N GLY A 183 14.08 -16.75 -4.01
CA GLY A 183 14.79 -17.81 -3.31
C GLY A 183 15.72 -17.20 -2.28
N ALA A 184 15.46 -17.46 -1.01
CA ALA A 184 16.29 -17.10 0.14
C ALA A 184 16.41 -15.59 0.44
N GLU A 185 15.93 -15.26 1.64
CA GLU A 185 16.42 -14.15 2.44
C GLU A 185 17.95 -14.27 2.58
N ALA A 186 18.70 -13.53 1.74
CA ALA A 186 20.15 -13.48 1.83
C ALA A 186 20.57 -12.72 3.11
N PRO A 187 21.33 -13.33 4.03
CA PRO A 187 21.84 -12.67 5.22
C PRO A 187 23.07 -11.84 4.83
N GLY A 188 22.90 -10.53 4.71
CA GLY A 188 24.04 -9.65 4.44
C GLY A 188 23.68 -8.29 3.88
N SER A 189 23.03 -7.43 4.65
CA SER A 189 23.21 -6.00 4.45
C SER A 189 23.34 -5.30 5.81
N PRO A 190 24.20 -4.27 5.96
CA PRO A 190 24.47 -3.65 7.25
C PRO A 190 23.16 -3.14 7.85
N ARG A 191 22.87 -3.62 9.07
CA ARG A 191 21.78 -3.17 9.93
C ARG A 191 21.95 -1.68 10.28
N SER A 192 21.60 -0.78 9.37
CA SER A 192 21.59 0.66 9.66
C SER A 192 20.46 1.43 8.95
N ARG A 193 19.33 0.80 8.64
CA ARG A 193 18.16 1.52 8.05
C ARG A 193 16.78 1.20 8.64
N GLY A 194 16.69 0.38 9.70
CA GLY A 194 15.43 0.08 10.38
C GLY A 194 14.73 1.29 11.03
N ARG A 195 15.46 2.37 11.36
CA ARG A 195 14.90 3.53 12.09
C ARG A 195 14.06 4.48 11.26
N ALA A 196 14.30 4.63 9.96
CA ALA A 196 13.56 5.60 9.13
C ALA A 196 12.25 5.00 8.59
N VAL A 197 12.29 3.75 8.13
CA VAL A 197 11.11 3.02 7.66
C VAL A 197 10.16 2.70 8.82
N GLY A 198 10.69 2.31 9.99
CA GLY A 198 9.88 2.10 11.19
C GLY A 198 9.11 3.35 11.65
N ARG A 199 9.66 4.55 11.45
CA ARG A 199 8.96 5.81 11.78
C ARG A 199 7.83 6.17 10.81
N GLY A 200 8.01 5.86 9.52
CA GLY A 200 6.93 6.01 8.53
C GLY A 200 5.78 5.03 8.78
N VAL A 201 6.10 3.77 9.10
CA VAL A 201 5.13 2.72 9.46
C VAL A 201 4.35 3.08 10.72
N ALA A 202 5.04 3.54 11.76
CA ALA A 202 4.40 3.98 13.00
C ALA A 202 3.48 5.19 12.76
N SER A 203 3.87 6.14 11.91
CA SER A 203 3.04 7.31 11.62
C SER A 203 1.75 6.98 10.88
N VAL A 204 1.82 6.14 9.83
CA VAL A 204 0.60 5.75 9.11
C VAL A 204 -0.31 4.89 9.99
N GLY A 205 0.25 3.99 10.79
CA GLY A 205 -0.51 3.24 11.79
C GLY A 205 -1.22 4.15 12.80
N LEU A 206 -0.54 5.20 13.27
CA LEU A 206 -1.11 6.21 14.17
C LEU A 206 -2.19 7.08 13.48
N LEU A 207 -2.05 7.41 12.19
CA LEU A 207 -3.10 8.14 11.45
C LEU A 207 -4.34 7.28 11.24
N LEU A 208 -4.17 6.00 10.90
CA LEU A 208 -5.27 5.07 10.74
C LEU A 208 -5.97 4.79 12.07
N LEU A 209 -5.20 4.63 13.16
CA LEU A 209 -5.74 4.51 14.51
C LEU A 209 -6.49 5.79 14.93
N GLY A 210 -5.92 6.96 14.65
CA GLY A 210 -6.57 8.25 14.92
C GLY A 210 -7.89 8.38 14.17
N LEU A 211 -7.89 8.11 12.86
CA LEU A 211 -9.10 8.13 12.03
C LEU A 211 -10.16 7.15 12.56
N LEU A 212 -9.75 5.95 12.97
CA LEU A 212 -10.63 4.94 13.57
C LEU A 212 -11.26 5.43 14.88
N LEU A 213 -10.47 6.03 15.77
CA LEU A 213 -10.94 6.56 17.05
C LEU A 213 -11.88 7.75 16.86
N PHE A 214 -11.55 8.69 15.97
CA PHE A 214 -12.44 9.79 15.61
C PHE A 214 -13.73 9.31 14.95
N PHE A 215 -13.64 8.25 14.15
CA PHE A 215 -14.82 7.63 13.57
C PHE A 215 -15.73 7.01 14.63
N PHE A 216 -15.19 6.23 15.57
CA PHE A 216 -15.99 5.66 16.67
C PHE A 216 -16.58 6.74 17.57
N ALA A 217 -15.82 7.80 17.87
CA ALA A 217 -16.34 8.95 18.58
C ALA A 217 -17.49 9.62 17.82
N PHE A 218 -17.36 9.84 16.51
CA PHE A 218 -18.42 10.42 15.70
C PHE A 218 -19.65 9.51 15.60
N ALA A 219 -19.48 8.19 15.45
CA ALA A 219 -20.56 7.22 15.39
C ALA A 219 -21.34 7.14 16.71
N ALA A 220 -20.62 7.11 17.84
CA ALA A 220 -21.21 7.13 19.18
C ALA A 220 -22.04 8.41 19.43
N VAL A 221 -21.72 9.50 18.74
CA VAL A 221 -22.38 10.81 18.83
C VAL A 221 -23.55 10.96 17.85
N GLN A 222 -23.46 10.35 16.67
CA GLN A 222 -24.60 10.30 15.73
C GLN A 222 -25.80 9.57 16.34
N HIS A 223 -25.57 8.52 17.14
CA HIS A 223 -26.64 7.87 17.91
C HIS A 223 -27.37 8.81 18.87
N ALA A 224 -26.73 9.88 19.35
CA ALA A 224 -27.34 10.84 20.25
C ALA A 224 -27.98 12.05 19.51
N ALA A 225 -27.69 12.25 18.22
CA ALA A 225 -28.05 13.45 17.46
C ALA A 225 -29.33 13.32 16.60
N HIS A 226 -29.98 12.15 16.55
CA HIS A 226 -31.29 11.95 15.90
C HIS A 226 -32.43 11.59 16.89
N PRO A 227 -32.68 12.40 17.94
CA PRO A 227 -33.77 12.14 18.90
C PRO A 227 -35.18 12.31 18.31
N GLY A 228 -35.32 13.00 17.17
CA GLY A 228 -36.62 13.15 16.50
C GLY A 228 -37.23 11.85 15.97
N ARG A 229 -36.49 10.74 15.97
CA ARG A 229 -36.99 9.41 15.61
C ARG A 229 -37.44 8.55 16.80
N PHE A 230 -37.05 8.87 18.04
CA PHE A 230 -37.43 8.09 19.22
C PHE A 230 -37.48 8.95 20.50
N PRO A 231 -38.66 9.20 21.10
CA PRO A 231 -38.75 9.80 22.43
C PRO A 231 -38.33 8.77 23.50
N GLY A 232 -37.32 9.07 24.32
CA GLY A 232 -36.91 8.20 25.42
C GLY A 232 -35.54 8.50 26.05
N ILE A 233 -35.24 7.80 27.16
CA ILE A 233 -33.98 7.89 27.90
C ILE A 233 -32.90 7.04 27.19
N GLN A 234 -31.79 7.66 26.79
CA GLN A 234 -30.69 7.00 26.08
C GLN A 234 -29.48 6.79 26.99
N LYS A 235 -28.59 5.86 26.62
CA LYS A 235 -27.29 5.70 27.30
C LYS A 235 -26.40 6.90 26.98
N ASN A 236 -25.72 7.41 28.00
CA ASN A 236 -24.78 8.51 27.81
C ASN A 236 -23.49 8.00 27.15
N THR A 237 -23.31 8.29 25.87
CA THR A 237 -22.09 7.95 25.12
C THR A 237 -21.06 9.08 25.12
N ALA A 238 -21.35 10.22 25.74
CA ALA A 238 -20.47 11.39 25.74
C ALA A 238 -19.09 11.13 26.38
N PRO A 239 -18.97 10.42 27.52
CA PRO A 239 -17.66 10.15 28.14
C PRO A 239 -16.76 9.30 27.24
N ILE A 240 -17.31 8.22 26.68
CA ILE A 240 -16.59 7.31 25.77
C ILE A 240 -16.18 8.07 24.50
N SER A 241 -17.07 8.89 23.95
CA SER A 241 -16.80 9.70 22.76
C SER A 241 -15.68 10.71 23.02
N ALA A 242 -15.70 11.41 24.17
CA ALA A 242 -14.66 12.36 24.54
C ALA A 242 -13.29 11.71 24.73
N VAL A 243 -13.22 10.53 25.37
CA VAL A 243 -11.99 9.74 25.50
C VAL A 243 -11.46 9.32 24.12
N MET A 244 -12.35 8.86 23.23
CA MET A 244 -11.97 8.50 21.86
C MET A 244 -11.47 9.69 21.04
N LEU A 245 -12.09 10.87 21.16
CA LEU A 245 -11.60 12.11 20.53
C LEU A 245 -10.20 12.48 21.04
N GLY A 246 -9.97 12.37 22.36
CA GLY A 246 -8.67 12.65 22.97
C GLY A 246 -7.56 11.70 22.47
N LEU A 247 -7.85 10.40 22.48
CA LEU A 247 -6.91 9.38 21.96
C LEU A 247 -6.65 9.56 20.46
N GLY A 248 -7.68 9.90 19.69
CA GLY A 248 -7.57 10.20 18.27
C GLY A 248 -6.66 11.41 18.01
N ALA A 249 -6.82 12.49 18.77
CA ALA A 249 -6.01 13.70 18.64
C ALA A 249 -4.53 13.43 18.96
N LEU A 250 -4.26 12.66 20.02
CA LEU A 250 -2.90 12.23 20.38
C LEU A 250 -2.27 11.37 19.29
N ALA A 251 -3.04 10.48 18.66
CA ALA A 251 -2.56 9.64 17.57
C ALA A 251 -2.18 10.47 16.33
N VAL A 252 -2.99 11.47 15.95
CA VAL A 252 -2.67 12.41 14.86
C VAL A 252 -1.45 13.26 15.18
N ALA A 253 -1.33 13.77 16.40
CA ALA A 253 -0.17 14.55 16.85
C ALA A 253 1.12 13.72 16.81
N GLY A 254 1.07 12.47 17.29
CA GLY A 254 2.18 11.52 17.23
C GLY A 254 2.59 11.20 15.79
N ALA A 255 1.61 10.97 14.90
CA ALA A 255 1.85 10.74 13.48
C ALA A 255 2.51 11.94 12.78
N TRP A 256 2.04 13.15 13.05
CA TRP A 256 2.62 14.39 12.54
C TRP A 256 4.07 14.57 13.02
N TRP A 257 4.33 14.34 14.31
CA TRP A 257 5.68 14.42 14.88
C TRP A 257 6.66 13.45 14.19
N LEU A 258 6.22 12.22 13.91
CA LEU A 258 7.02 11.20 13.21
C LEU A 258 7.35 11.58 11.76
N VAL A 259 6.44 12.27 11.07
CA VAL A 259 6.57 12.64 9.65
C VAL A 259 7.11 14.06 9.45
N ARG A 260 7.25 14.87 10.52
CA ARG A 260 7.60 16.30 10.41
C ARG A 260 8.87 16.58 9.62
N ARG A 261 9.79 15.62 9.45
CA ARG A 261 11.03 15.78 8.67
C ARG A 261 10.95 15.28 7.21
N MET A 262 9.84 14.70 6.77
CA MET A 262 9.66 14.14 5.42
C MET A 262 8.73 15.01 4.57
N THR A 263 9.28 15.77 3.62
CA THR A 263 8.57 16.75 2.79
C THR A 263 7.43 16.17 1.97
N ALA A 264 7.60 14.99 1.36
CA ALA A 264 6.58 14.36 0.52
C ALA A 264 5.35 13.88 1.31
N MET A 265 5.52 13.47 2.58
CA MET A 265 4.43 12.95 3.41
C MET A 265 3.70 14.06 4.17
N ARG A 266 4.28 15.26 4.30
CA ARG A 266 3.65 16.40 4.98
C ARG A 266 2.30 16.79 4.37
N ILE A 267 2.17 16.77 3.04
CA ILE A 267 0.92 17.15 2.36
C ILE A 267 -0.19 16.15 2.67
N VAL A 268 0.12 14.85 2.54
CA VAL A 268 -0.85 13.77 2.81
C VAL A 268 -1.26 13.76 4.29
N THR A 269 -0.29 13.89 5.21
CA THR A 269 -0.57 13.96 6.65
C THR A 269 -1.35 15.23 7.01
N ALA A 270 -1.06 16.37 6.38
CA ALA A 270 -1.80 17.62 6.61
C ALA A 270 -3.25 17.50 6.14
N LEU A 271 -3.51 16.93 4.96
CA LEU A 271 -4.86 16.71 4.46
C LEU A 271 -5.66 15.76 5.35
N LEU A 272 -5.05 14.66 5.79
CA LEU A 272 -5.65 13.72 6.75
C LEU A 272 -5.90 14.39 8.10
N ALA A 273 -4.96 15.19 8.60
CA ALA A 273 -5.13 15.91 9.85
C ALA A 273 -6.26 16.94 9.78
N VAL A 274 -6.41 17.67 8.66
CA VAL A 274 -7.53 18.59 8.45
C VAL A 274 -8.86 17.86 8.43
N LEU A 275 -8.96 16.75 7.69
CA LEU A 275 -10.17 15.91 7.68
C LEU A 275 -10.53 15.41 9.09
N VAL A 276 -9.52 14.97 9.85
CA VAL A 276 -9.70 14.52 11.23
C VAL A 276 -10.13 15.67 12.15
N LEU A 277 -9.54 16.86 12.03
CA LEU A 277 -9.93 18.03 12.82
C LEU A 277 -11.37 18.49 12.50
N LEU A 278 -11.79 18.41 11.24
CA LEU A 278 -13.17 18.72 10.83
C LEU A 278 -14.17 17.68 11.40
N ALA A 279 -13.85 16.38 11.29
CA ALA A 279 -14.68 15.32 11.87
C ALA A 279 -14.72 15.37 13.40
N GLY A 280 -13.57 15.64 14.03
CA GLY A 280 -13.45 15.81 15.47
C GLY A 280 -14.17 17.04 15.99
N GLY A 281 -14.04 18.18 15.30
CA GLY A 281 -14.73 19.42 15.64
C GLY A 281 -16.26 19.29 15.54
N THR A 282 -16.75 18.60 14.50
CA THR A 282 -18.19 18.32 14.36
C THR A 282 -18.69 17.35 15.44
N ALA A 283 -17.91 16.34 15.82
CA ALA A 283 -18.23 15.46 16.95
C ALA A 283 -18.23 16.24 18.28
N LEU A 284 -17.22 17.08 18.53
CA LEU A 284 -17.06 17.85 19.76
C LEU A 284 -18.19 18.89 19.92
N TYR A 285 -18.59 19.56 18.84
CA TYR A 285 -19.72 20.49 18.84
C TYR A 285 -21.03 19.81 19.28
N ARG A 286 -21.19 18.51 18.94
CA ARG A 286 -22.37 17.72 19.31
C ARG A 286 -22.29 17.10 20.70
N VAL A 287 -21.09 16.70 21.14
CA VAL A 287 -20.83 16.14 22.48
C VAL A 287 -20.83 17.22 23.55
N GLY A 288 -20.36 18.42 23.23
CA GLY A 288 -20.18 19.52 24.18
C GLY A 288 -21.38 19.74 25.11
N PRO A 289 -22.61 19.84 24.58
CA PRO A 289 -23.82 20.01 25.38
C PRO A 289 -24.22 18.80 26.24
N MET A 290 -23.58 17.64 26.10
CA MET A 290 -23.82 16.44 26.92
C MET A 290 -22.76 16.24 28.01
N LEU A 291 -21.65 16.99 27.96
CA LEU A 291 -20.51 16.82 28.87
C LEU A 291 -20.85 17.19 30.32
N HIS A 292 -21.86 18.04 30.57
CA HIS A 292 -22.31 18.31 31.95
C HIS A 292 -22.95 17.09 32.61
N CYS A 293 -23.43 16.12 31.82
CA CYS A 293 -23.94 14.84 32.30
C CYS A 293 -22.85 13.76 32.40
N TRP A 294 -21.55 14.11 32.47
CA TRP A 294 -20.44 13.14 32.43
C TRP A 294 -20.59 11.99 33.44
N GLY A 295 -21.12 12.27 34.63
CA GLY A 295 -21.31 11.30 35.71
C GLY A 295 -22.56 10.42 35.59
N SER A 296 -23.43 10.70 34.61
CA SER A 296 -24.73 10.03 34.47
C SER A 296 -24.71 9.00 33.37
N ASP A 297 -25.24 7.81 33.65
CA ASP A 297 -25.32 6.69 32.70
C ASP A 297 -26.38 6.90 31.61
N ARG A 298 -27.31 7.83 31.85
CA ARG A 298 -28.48 8.06 31.03
C ARG A 298 -28.71 9.56 30.78
N ILE A 299 -29.10 9.90 29.56
CA ILE A 299 -29.46 11.27 29.15
C ILE A 299 -30.74 11.30 28.32
N ALA A 300 -31.51 12.38 28.43
CA ALA A 300 -32.63 12.68 27.54
C ALA A 300 -32.59 14.14 27.09
N ARG A 301 -33.26 14.45 25.98
CA ARG A 301 -33.38 15.84 25.50
C ARG A 301 -34.69 16.44 25.99
N GLY A 302 -34.59 17.51 26.77
CA GLY A 302 -35.73 18.27 27.27
C GLY A 302 -36.43 19.08 26.16
N PRO A 303 -37.64 19.59 26.42
CA PRO A 303 -38.45 20.33 25.45
C PRO A 303 -37.79 21.62 24.97
N GLU A 304 -36.93 22.23 25.78
CA GLU A 304 -36.12 23.41 25.40
C GLU A 304 -34.86 23.04 24.60
N GLY A 305 -34.66 21.76 24.28
CA GLY A 305 -33.52 21.26 23.53
C GLY A 305 -32.26 21.00 24.35
N ALA A 306 -32.26 21.32 25.66
CA ALA A 306 -31.17 21.01 26.61
C ALA A 306 -31.16 19.52 27.00
N TYR A 307 -30.00 18.98 27.39
CA TYR A 307 -29.89 17.60 27.87
C TYR A 307 -30.09 17.51 29.38
N VAL A 308 -30.92 16.56 29.81
CA VAL A 308 -31.22 16.22 31.21
C VAL A 308 -30.51 14.91 31.56
N CYS A 309 -29.87 14.87 32.73
CA CYS A 309 -29.05 13.74 33.20
C CYS A 309 -29.86 12.88 34.18
N TYR A 310 -29.66 11.56 34.13
CA TYR A 310 -30.33 10.61 35.02
C TYR A 310 -29.34 9.59 35.58
N ASP A 311 -29.41 9.39 36.90
CA ASP A 311 -28.63 8.41 37.66
C ASP A 311 -29.63 7.39 38.25
N PHE A 312 -29.76 6.22 37.64
CA PHE A 312 -30.56 5.11 38.17
C PHE A 312 -29.79 3.80 38.07
#